data_AF-A0A101N4Y7-F1
#
_entry.id   AF-A0A101N4Y7-F1
#
_cell.length_a   1.000
_cell.length_b   1.000
_cell.length_c   1.000
_cell.angle_alpha   90.00
_cell.angle_beta   90.00
_cell.angle_gamma   90.00
#
_symmetry.space_group_name_H-M   'P 1'
#
loop_
_entity.id
_entity.type
_entity.pdbx_description
1 polymer ?
#
loop_
_entity_poly.entity_id
_entity_poly.type
_entity_poly.pdbx_seq_one_letter_code
_entity_poly.pdbx_strand_id
1 'polypeptide(L)'
;MWDPRYTSTVSTAGVWWRKIELRYHSRTRCAWGRISNGSRGDSVWVDWSANGGQTWKQLDVTKIPRGGHEVHTVAHNDAGYVMRACGKAGNRREIACTGWY
;
A
#
# COMPACT_ATOMS: atom_id res chain seq x y z
N MET A 1 -9.47 -14.23 3.53
CA MET A 1 -9.36 -12.87 2.98
C MET A 1 -8.73 -12.82 1.58
N TRP A 2 -8.53 -13.96 0.90
CA TRP A 2 -7.83 -14.03 -0.39
C TRP A 2 -8.72 -14.57 -1.51
N ASP A 3 -10.04 -14.40 -1.42
CA ASP A 3 -10.92 -14.80 -2.52
C ASP A 3 -10.62 -13.90 -3.73
N PRO A 4 -10.09 -14.44 -4.83
CA PRO A 4 -9.68 -13.64 -5.99
C PRO A 4 -10.87 -12.96 -6.67
N ARG A 5 -12.12 -13.39 -6.41
CA ARG A 5 -13.32 -12.75 -6.98
C ARG A 5 -13.59 -11.37 -6.40
N TYR A 6 -13.15 -11.12 -5.17
CA TYR A 6 -13.39 -9.85 -4.46
C TYR A 6 -12.11 -9.07 -4.22
N THR A 7 -10.95 -9.64 -4.58
CA THR A 7 -9.63 -9.05 -4.37
C THR A 7 -9.08 -8.50 -5.67
N SER A 8 -8.73 -7.21 -5.69
CA SER A 8 -8.11 -6.57 -6.85
C SER A 8 -6.98 -5.62 -6.46
N THR A 9 -6.13 -5.31 -7.44
CA THR A 9 -5.30 -4.10 -7.38
C THR A 9 -6.13 -2.95 -7.93
N VAL A 10 -6.42 -1.96 -7.10
CA VAL A 10 -7.28 -0.82 -7.47
C VAL A 10 -6.49 0.41 -7.89
N SER A 11 -5.22 0.50 -7.49
CA SER A 11 -4.31 1.56 -7.93
C SER A 11 -2.86 1.11 -7.83
N THR A 12 -1.99 1.71 -8.66
CA THR A 12 -0.57 1.37 -8.74
C THR A 12 0.32 2.60 -8.86
N ALA A 13 1.52 2.52 -8.29
CA ALA A 13 2.57 3.52 -8.42
C ALA A 13 3.96 2.84 -8.55
N GLY A 14 4.95 3.60 -8.99
CA GLY A 14 6.32 3.11 -9.18
C GLY A 14 7.36 4.01 -8.52
N VAL A 15 8.37 3.41 -7.90
CA VAL A 15 9.55 4.13 -7.39
C VAL A 15 10.80 3.27 -7.53
N TRP A 16 11.81 3.73 -8.27
CA TRP A 16 13.09 3.00 -8.44
C TRP A 16 12.91 1.49 -8.75
N TRP A 17 12.09 1.15 -9.74
CA TRP A 17 11.72 -0.24 -10.13
C TRP A 17 10.80 -1.00 -9.17
N ARG A 18 10.44 -0.42 -8.02
CA ARG A 18 9.50 -1.03 -7.08
C ARG A 18 8.09 -0.76 -7.58
N LYS A 19 7.26 -1.80 -7.58
CA LYS A 19 5.84 -1.67 -7.85
C LYS A 19 5.10 -1.56 -6.53
N ILE A 20 4.38 -0.46 -6.34
CA ILE A 20 3.51 -0.21 -5.19
C ILE A 20 2.08 -0.41 -5.65
N GLU A 21 1.31 -1.20 -4.92
CA GLU A 21 -0.08 -1.52 -5.22
C GLU A 21 -0.95 -1.21 -4.02
N LEU A 22 -2.05 -0.50 -4.24
CA LEU A 22 -3.18 -0.55 -3.33
C LEU A 22 -4.03 -1.75 -3.72
N ARG A 23 -4.13 -2.70 -2.80
CA ARG A 23 -4.96 -3.89 -2.93
C ARG A 23 -6.25 -3.68 -2.13
N TYR A 24 -7.36 -4.21 -2.63
CA TYR A 24 -8.66 -4.01 -2.03
C TYR A 24 -9.49 -5.30 -2.07
N HIS A 25 -10.24 -5.55 -1.00
CA HIS A 25 -11.22 -6.64 -0.90
C HIS A 25 -12.63 -6.07 -0.73
N SER A 26 -13.45 -6.12 -1.78
CA SER A 26 -14.71 -5.37 -1.87
C SER A 26 -15.79 -5.78 -0.87
N ARG A 27 -15.86 -7.06 -0.47
CA ARG A 27 -16.87 -7.53 0.51
C ARG A 27 -16.58 -7.10 1.94
N THR A 28 -15.31 -7.10 2.33
CA THR A 28 -14.90 -6.72 3.70
C THR A 28 -14.54 -5.23 3.77
N ARG A 29 -14.52 -4.56 2.62
CA ARG A 29 -14.10 -3.18 2.44
C ARG A 29 -12.74 -2.89 3.06
N CYS A 30 -11.79 -3.79 2.82
CA CYS A 30 -10.45 -3.65 3.39
C CYS A 30 -9.42 -3.35 2.31
N ALA A 31 -8.53 -2.41 2.60
CA ALA A 31 -7.39 -2.03 1.77
C ALA A 31 -6.06 -2.43 2.42
N TRP A 32 -5.06 -2.78 1.61
CA TRP A 32 -3.69 -2.98 2.07
C TRP A 32 -2.69 -2.55 1.00
N GLY A 33 -1.52 -2.09 1.46
CA GLY A 33 -0.42 -1.74 0.58
C GLY A 33 0.44 -2.96 0.30
N ARG A 34 0.88 -3.15 -0.95
CA ARG A 34 1.91 -4.12 -1.33
C ARG A 34 3.04 -3.42 -2.05
N ILE A 35 4.27 -3.81 -1.74
CA ILE A 35 5.45 -3.45 -2.51
C ILE A 35 6.10 -4.73 -3.04
N SER A 36 6.50 -4.72 -4.30
CA SER A 36 7.19 -5.82 -4.98
C SER A 36 8.35 -5.30 -5.84
N ASN A 37 9.21 -6.21 -6.31
CA ASN A 37 10.50 -5.88 -6.95
C ASN A 37 11.43 -5.06 -6.04
N GLY A 38 11.29 -5.28 -4.74
CA GLY A 38 12.03 -4.56 -3.73
C GLY A 38 13.25 -5.30 -3.22
N SER A 39 13.87 -4.69 -2.23
CA SER A 39 14.99 -5.23 -1.48
C SER A 39 14.75 -5.01 0.01
N ARG A 40 15.51 -5.72 0.86
CA ARG A 40 15.47 -5.56 2.31
C ARG A 40 15.47 -4.08 2.70
N GLY A 41 14.52 -3.71 3.57
CA GLY A 41 14.40 -2.35 4.09
C GLY A 41 13.52 -1.41 3.27
N ASP A 42 13.15 -1.79 2.03
CA ASP A 42 12.09 -1.11 1.30
C ASP A 42 10.78 -1.21 2.11
N SER A 43 10.00 -0.15 2.11
CA SER A 43 8.84 -0.01 2.98
C SER A 43 7.57 0.31 2.20
N VAL A 44 6.44 -0.19 2.69
CA VAL A 44 5.09 0.13 2.21
C VAL A 44 4.19 0.43 3.40
N TRP A 45 3.24 1.34 3.22
CA TRP A 45 2.20 1.68 4.18
C TRP A 45 0.91 2.07 3.45
N VAL A 46 -0.18 2.24 4.20
CA VAL A 46 -1.44 2.79 3.69
C VAL A 46 -1.64 4.17 4.30
N ASP A 47 -2.04 5.16 3.51
CA ASP A 47 -2.60 6.40 4.04
C ASP A 47 -4.13 6.33 3.98
N TRP A 48 -4.77 6.81 5.04
CA TRP A 48 -6.22 7.03 5.15
C TRP A 48 -6.51 8.51 5.04
N SER A 49 -7.58 8.91 4.35
CA SER A 49 -8.08 10.29 4.39
C SER A 49 -9.60 10.39 4.49
N ALA A 50 -10.07 11.33 5.32
CA ALA A 50 -11.48 11.68 5.47
C ALA A 50 -11.95 12.83 4.57
N ASN A 51 -11.04 13.48 3.86
CA ASN A 51 -11.32 14.67 3.04
C ASN A 51 -10.67 14.58 1.66
N GLY A 52 -10.71 13.39 1.04
CA GLY A 52 -10.24 13.19 -0.33
C GLY A 52 -8.73 13.38 -0.52
N GLY A 53 -7.95 13.30 0.55
CA GLY A 53 -6.49 13.40 0.52
C GLY A 53 -5.91 14.77 0.89
N GLN A 54 -6.72 15.77 1.24
CA GLN A 54 -6.20 17.06 1.71
C GLN A 54 -5.40 16.91 3.01
N THR A 55 -5.89 16.05 3.91
CA THR A 55 -5.17 15.61 5.11
C THR A 55 -5.26 14.10 5.23
N TRP A 56 -4.24 13.44 5.76
CA TRP A 56 -4.25 12.00 5.90
C TRP A 56 -3.52 11.52 7.15
N LYS A 57 -3.81 10.27 7.52
CA LYS A 57 -3.07 9.52 8.54
C LYS A 57 -2.35 8.36 7.88
N GLN A 58 -1.08 8.19 8.22
CA GLN A 58 -0.29 7.05 7.81
C GLN A 58 -0.59 5.86 8.74
N LEU A 59 -0.85 4.69 8.15
CA LEU A 59 -1.19 3.44 8.81
C LEU A 59 -0.09 2.41 8.53
N ASP A 60 0.44 1.81 9.61
CA ASP A 60 1.30 0.63 9.64
C ASP A 60 2.37 0.51 8.54
N VAL A 61 3.57 0.99 8.84
CA VAL A 61 4.74 0.80 7.96
C VAL A 61 5.25 -0.62 8.06
N THR A 62 5.24 -1.33 6.93
CA THR A 62 5.80 -2.67 6.81
C THR A 62 7.04 -2.64 5.92
N LYS A 63 8.11 -3.33 6.34
CA LYS A 63 9.38 -3.37 5.62
C LYS A 63 9.66 -4.76 5.07
N ILE A 64 10.27 -4.83 3.89
CA ILE A 64 10.76 -6.09 3.32
C ILE A 64 11.85 -6.65 4.26
N PRO A 65 11.70 -7.88 4.78
CA PRO A 65 12.69 -8.51 5.66
C PRO A 65 13.95 -8.93 4.90
N ARG A 66 14.94 -9.49 5.63
CA ARG A 66 16.12 -10.08 4.97
C ARG A 66 15.69 -11.26 4.08
N GLY A 67 16.21 -11.33 2.85
CA GLY A 67 15.90 -12.41 1.90
C GLY A 67 14.55 -12.26 1.18
N GLY A 68 13.77 -11.22 1.48
CA GLY A 68 12.50 -10.93 0.79
C GLY A 68 12.67 -9.96 -0.38
N HIS A 69 11.71 -10.02 -1.31
CA HIS A 69 11.59 -9.12 -2.46
C HIS A 69 10.22 -8.42 -2.56
N GLU A 70 9.32 -8.77 -1.66
CA GLU A 70 8.00 -8.18 -1.53
C GLU A 70 7.52 -8.23 -0.08
N VAL A 71 6.60 -7.35 0.25
CA VAL A 71 5.86 -7.39 1.51
C VAL A 71 4.52 -6.66 1.33
N HIS A 72 3.58 -6.93 2.22
CA HIS A 72 2.33 -6.19 2.29
C HIS A 72 2.00 -5.78 3.72
N THR A 73 1.22 -4.72 3.89
CA THR A 73 0.69 -4.31 5.19
C THR A 73 -0.38 -5.27 5.67
N VAL A 74 -0.79 -5.14 6.94
CA VAL A 74 -2.09 -5.64 7.37
C VAL A 74 -3.20 -4.93 6.58
N ALA A 75 -4.37 -5.54 6.53
CA ALA A 75 -5.51 -4.96 5.84
C ALA A 75 -6.33 -4.08 6.79
N HIS A 76 -6.65 -2.87 6.35
CA HIS A 76 -7.45 -1.90 7.10
C HIS A 76 -8.83 -1.74 6.47
N ASN A 77 -9.88 -1.76 7.28
CA ASN A 77 -11.23 -1.42 6.81
C ASN A 77 -11.26 0.05 6.38
N ASP A 78 -11.87 0.34 5.23
CA ASP A 78 -11.96 1.69 4.67
C ASP A 78 -12.81 2.63 5.53
N ALA A 79 -13.77 2.10 6.30
CA ALA A 79 -14.77 2.82 7.09
C ALA A 79 -15.45 4.00 6.34
N GLY A 80 -15.49 3.96 5.01
CA GLY A 80 -15.99 5.08 4.17
C GLY A 80 -14.98 6.17 3.85
N TYR A 81 -13.73 6.02 4.26
CA TYR A 81 -12.60 6.89 3.92
C TYR A 81 -11.91 6.44 2.65
N VAL A 82 -11.20 7.37 2.01
CA VAL A 82 -10.36 7.03 0.86
C VAL A 82 -8.99 6.54 1.33
N MET A 83 -8.43 5.59 0.60
CA MET A 83 -7.17 4.93 0.91
C MET A 83 -6.19 5.07 -0.25
N ARG A 84 -4.89 5.17 0.06
CA ARG A 84 -3.81 5.03 -0.93
C ARG A 84 -2.68 4.21 -0.36
N ALA A 85 -1.94 3.50 -1.20
CA ALA A 85 -0.71 2.86 -0.79
C ALA A 85 0.46 3.78 -1.12
N CYS A 86 1.42 3.89 -0.20
CA CYS A 86 2.67 4.60 -0.44
C CYS A 86 3.84 3.67 -0.14
N GLY A 87 4.96 3.91 -0.80
CA GLY A 87 6.15 3.10 -0.63
C GLY A 87 7.42 3.85 -0.96
N LYS A 88 8.53 3.30 -0.46
CA LYS A 88 9.84 3.93 -0.48
C LYS A 88 10.93 2.86 -0.53
N ALA A 89 11.95 3.08 -1.35
CA ALA A 89 13.15 2.29 -1.30
C ALA A 89 13.95 2.61 -0.01
N GLY A 90 14.43 1.58 0.68
CA GLY A 90 15.02 1.71 2.02
C GLY A 90 16.25 2.62 2.07
N ASN A 91 17.02 2.65 0.98
CA ASN A 91 18.25 3.42 0.79
C ASN A 91 18.06 4.75 0.04
N ARG A 92 16.82 5.17 -0.21
CA ARG A 92 16.47 6.37 -0.99
C ARG A 92 15.53 7.27 -0.20
N ARG A 93 15.29 8.51 -0.65
CA ARG A 93 14.38 9.46 0.05
C ARG A 93 13.00 9.52 -0.60
N GLU A 94 12.92 9.19 -1.88
CA GLU A 94 11.71 9.31 -2.69
C GLU A 94 10.62 8.38 -2.18
N ILE A 95 9.43 8.93 -2.08
CA ILE A 95 8.18 8.24 -1.77
C ILE A 95 7.32 8.33 -3.02
N ALA A 96 6.75 7.22 -3.45
CA ALA A 96 5.66 7.22 -4.42
C ALA A 96 4.39 6.72 -3.75
N CYS A 97 3.27 7.33 -4.12
CA CYS A 97 1.95 6.96 -3.64
C CYS A 97 1.03 6.67 -4.82
N THR A 98 0.12 5.72 -4.64
CA THR A 98 -0.98 5.49 -5.56
C THR A 98 -1.95 6.67 -5.54
N GLY A 99 -2.89 6.70 -6.49
CA GLY A 99 -4.08 7.53 -6.36
C GLY A 99 -4.91 7.10 -5.13
N TRP A 100 -5.77 8.00 -4.68
CA TRP A 100 -6.80 7.72 -3.68
C TRP A 100 -7.91 6.85 -4.29
N TYR A 101 -8.37 5.84 -3.53
CA TYR A 101 -9.47 4.95 -3.87
C TYR A 101 -10.50 4.94 -2.74
#